data_AF-A0A0D7AV32-F1
#
_entry.id   AF-A0A0D7AV32-F1
#
_cell.length_a   1.000
_cell.length_b   1.000
_cell.length_c   1.000
_cell.angle_alpha   90.00
_cell.angle_beta   90.00
_cell.angle_gamma   90.00
#
_symmetry.space_group_name_H-M   'P 1'
#
loop_
_entity.id
_entity.type
_entity.pdbx_description
1 polymer ?
#
loop_
_entity_poly.entity_id
_entity_poly.type
_entity_poly.pdbx_seq_one_letter_code
_entity_poly.pdbx_strand_id
1 'polypeptide(L)'
;MKTWTSSIYGFYSQPVVEYVKNGEKTCLAHSFKCMACKAKTRRFQDTANRNSNSGLRKHAVRCFGKEVVDDAQEQEVHPLALRQKIQEQPKGKLRTMSISSMFDNQQKGGKKTYSTTPHTPTQTRAEYVRWCAKDGRPFRAVRDRAFLSLIKTGRPHHWIPHPTTVARDTKKAFAKTRQRIAKMLQVSLDS
;
A
#
# COMPACT_ATOMS: atom_id res chain seq x y z
N MET A 1 5.17 21.85 10.43
CA MET A 1 4.01 20.93 10.63
C MET A 1 4.48 19.49 10.51
N LYS A 2 4.87 18.80 11.61
CA LYS A 2 5.56 17.49 11.53
C LYS A 2 5.31 16.55 12.75
N THR A 3 4.07 16.29 13.18
CA THR A 3 3.89 15.44 14.40
C THR A 3 2.82 14.34 14.34
N TRP A 4 2.21 14.09 13.19
CA TRP A 4 1.14 13.08 13.05
C TRP A 4 1.53 11.91 12.15
N THR A 5 2.67 11.27 12.45
CA THR A 5 3.24 10.20 11.62
C THR A 5 2.75 8.80 11.98
N SER A 6 2.26 8.60 13.22
CA SER A 6 1.79 7.28 13.67
C SER A 6 0.50 6.87 12.96
N SER A 7 0.43 5.61 12.49
CA SER A 7 -0.74 5.02 11.80
C SER A 7 -2.05 5.21 12.55
N ILE A 8 -2.02 5.33 13.89
CA ILE A 8 -3.21 5.48 14.73
C ILE A 8 -4.07 6.69 14.34
N TYR A 9 -3.46 7.75 13.83
CA TYR A 9 -4.19 8.95 13.42
C TYR A 9 -5.05 8.72 12.17
N GLY A 10 -4.81 7.64 11.42
CA GLY A 10 -5.56 7.31 10.22
C GLY A 10 -6.97 6.77 10.50
N PHE A 11 -7.24 6.27 11.71
CA PHE A 11 -8.59 5.83 12.13
C PHE A 11 -9.54 6.99 12.46
N TYR A 12 -9.03 8.22 12.47
CA TYR A 12 -9.75 9.44 12.82
C TYR A 12 -9.73 10.43 11.66
N SER A 13 -10.69 11.35 11.62
CA SER A 13 -10.64 12.49 10.72
C SER A 13 -9.44 13.39 11.04
N GLN A 14 -9.20 14.40 10.19
CA GLN A 14 -8.27 15.46 10.55
C GLN A 14 -8.66 16.07 11.91
N PRO A 15 -7.69 16.27 12.82
CA PRO A 15 -7.96 16.81 14.14
C PRO A 15 -8.33 18.29 14.06
N VAL A 16 -9.28 18.70 14.89
CA VAL A 16 -9.66 20.10 15.06
C VAL A 16 -9.14 20.57 16.41
N VAL A 17 -8.60 21.78 16.46
CA VAL A 17 -8.21 22.44 17.71
C VAL A 17 -9.46 23.07 18.32
N GLU A 18 -9.86 22.65 19.51
CA GLU A 18 -11.04 23.14 20.24
C GLU A 18 -10.61 23.68 21.62
N TYR A 19 -11.22 24.78 22.05
CA TYR A 19 -11.12 25.27 23.43
C TYR A 19 -12.23 24.62 24.27
N VAL A 20 -11.85 23.91 25.32
CA VAL A 20 -12.78 23.13 26.15
C VAL A 20 -12.71 23.65 27.58
N LYS A 21 -13.87 24.02 28.14
CA LYS A 21 -13.98 24.33 29.57
C LYS A 21 -13.87 23.04 30.39
N ASN A 22 -12.91 23.00 31.30
CA ASN A 22 -12.73 21.92 32.27
C ASN A 22 -12.81 22.54 33.67
N GLY A 23 -14.02 22.59 34.23
CA GLY A 23 -14.32 23.42 35.40
C GLY A 23 -14.18 24.91 35.08
N GLU A 24 -13.44 25.63 35.91
CA GLU A 24 -13.19 27.08 35.76
C GLU A 24 -12.11 27.42 34.72
N LYS A 25 -11.34 26.43 34.26
CA LYS A 25 -10.21 26.64 33.32
C LYS A 25 -10.64 26.32 31.89
N THR A 26 -10.19 27.14 30.94
CA THR A 26 -10.34 26.87 29.50
C THR A 26 -9.05 26.24 28.98
N CYS A 27 -9.15 24.99 28.55
CA CYS A 27 -8.00 24.18 28.11
C CYS A 27 -8.02 24.04 26.58
N LEU A 28 -6.83 24.04 25.96
CA LEU A 28 -6.68 23.76 24.54
C LEU A 28 -6.66 22.25 24.30
N ALA A 29 -7.52 21.74 23.43
CA ALA A 29 -7.59 20.31 23.11
C ALA A 29 -7.57 20.05 21.60
N HIS A 30 -6.91 18.97 21.20
CA HIS A 30 -7.08 18.39 19.86
C HIS A 30 -8.23 17.37 19.89
N SER A 31 -9.21 17.59 19.03
CA SER A 31 -10.43 16.80 18.91
C SER A 31 -10.32 15.89 17.69
N PHE A 32 -10.30 14.58 17.93
CA PHE A 32 -10.20 13.55 16.89
C PHE A 32 -11.56 12.86 16.73
N LYS A 33 -12.19 12.98 15.56
CA LYS A 33 -13.48 12.33 15.29
C LYS A 33 -13.24 10.95 14.69
N CYS A 34 -13.79 9.91 15.32
CA CYS A 34 -13.65 8.53 14.84
C CYS A 34 -14.36 8.33 13.50
N MET A 35 -13.71 7.67 12.55
CA MET A 35 -14.30 7.43 11.22
C MET A 35 -15.41 6.37 11.23
N ALA A 36 -15.42 5.46 12.21
CA ALA A 36 -16.47 4.43 12.33
C ALA A 36 -17.69 4.90 13.13
N CYS A 37 -17.48 5.33 14.38
CA CYS A 37 -18.58 5.65 15.30
C CYS A 37 -18.88 7.15 15.42
N LYS A 38 -18.09 8.02 14.77
CA LYS A 38 -18.21 9.49 14.80
C LYS A 38 -18.03 10.14 16.19
N ALA A 39 -17.74 9.36 17.23
CA ALA A 39 -17.42 9.89 18.55
C ALA A 39 -16.14 10.73 18.52
N LYS A 40 -16.09 11.75 19.37
CA LYS A 40 -14.91 12.62 19.51
C LYS A 40 -14.03 12.10 20.66
N THR A 41 -12.77 11.85 20.38
CA THR A 41 -11.72 11.61 21.37
C THR A 41 -10.89 12.87 21.50
N ARG A 42 -10.79 13.43 22.70
CA ARG A 42 -10.06 14.68 22.97
C ARG A 42 -8.69 14.39 23.55
N ARG A 43 -7.70 15.19 23.15
CA ARG A 43 -6.36 15.20 23.73
C ARG A 43 -5.99 16.61 24.16
N PHE A 44 -5.90 16.80 25.47
CA PHE A 44 -5.60 18.06 26.13
C PHE A 44 -4.11 18.42 26.02
N GLN A 45 -3.80 19.65 25.60
CA GLN A 45 -2.44 20.14 25.34
C GLN A 45 -1.73 20.69 26.58
N ASP A 46 -2.51 21.04 27.61
CA ASP A 46 -2.08 21.55 28.91
C ASP A 46 -1.61 20.44 29.86
N THR A 47 -1.75 19.17 29.47
CA THR A 47 -1.34 18.02 30.29
C THR A 47 0.06 17.52 29.91
N ALA A 48 0.78 16.94 30.89
CA ALA A 48 2.07 16.28 30.65
C ALA A 48 2.00 15.17 29.58
N ASN A 49 0.81 14.57 29.40
CA ASN A 49 0.52 13.52 28.42
C ASN A 49 0.09 14.04 27.04
N ARG A 50 0.43 15.28 26.67
CA ARG A 50 0.07 15.95 25.40
C ARG A 50 0.42 15.18 24.12
N ASN A 51 1.35 14.21 24.19
CA ASN A 51 1.78 13.37 23.06
C ASN A 51 1.37 11.91 23.19
N SER A 52 0.59 11.53 24.20
CA SER A 52 0.17 10.14 24.39
C SER A 52 -0.91 9.72 23.37
N ASN A 53 -0.75 8.52 22.84
CA ASN A 53 -1.65 7.92 21.84
C ASN A 53 -2.58 6.86 22.47
N SER A 54 -2.44 6.59 23.77
CA SER A 54 -3.08 5.46 24.43
C SER A 54 -4.60 5.55 24.41
N GLY A 55 -5.17 6.76 24.60
CA GLY A 55 -6.62 6.99 24.50
C GLY A 55 -7.17 6.75 23.09
N LEU A 56 -6.45 7.24 22.07
CA LEU A 56 -6.80 7.01 20.66
C LEU A 56 -6.69 5.52 20.30
N ARG A 57 -5.68 4.82 20.80
CA ARG A 57 -5.52 3.38 20.58
C ARG A 57 -6.66 2.58 21.20
N LYS A 58 -6.98 2.82 22.47
CA LYS A 58 -8.08 2.14 23.16
C LYS A 58 -9.42 2.30 22.44
N HIS A 59 -9.71 3.51 21.95
CA HIS A 59 -10.93 3.77 21.19
C HIS A 59 -10.91 3.11 19.81
N ALA A 60 -9.79 3.19 19.08
CA ALA A 60 -9.66 2.56 17.77
C ALA A 60 -9.82 1.03 17.86
N VAL A 61 -9.19 0.38 18.86
CA VAL A 61 -9.31 -1.06 19.10
C VAL A 61 -10.77 -1.46 19.34
N ARG A 62 -11.52 -0.65 20.09
CA ARG A 62 -12.95 -0.90 20.32
C ARG A 62 -13.80 -0.74 19.05
N CYS A 63 -13.45 0.19 18.16
CA CYS A 63 -14.27 0.51 16.98
C CYS A 63 -13.95 -0.33 15.76
N PHE A 64 -12.68 -0.69 15.58
CA PHE A 64 -12.15 -1.35 14.38
C PHE A 64 -11.62 -2.76 14.66
N GLY A 65 -11.42 -3.14 15.92
CA GLY A 65 -10.81 -4.42 16.30
C GLY A 65 -9.33 -4.28 16.67
N LYS A 66 -8.84 -5.19 17.53
CA LYS A 66 -7.45 -5.17 18.00
C LYS A 66 -6.48 -5.52 16.87
N GLU A 67 -6.74 -6.61 16.17
CA GLU A 67 -5.96 -7.07 15.01
C GLU A 67 -5.80 -5.93 14.00
N VAL A 68 -6.91 -5.23 13.70
CA VAL A 68 -6.93 -4.15 12.73
C VAL A 68 -6.00 -2.99 13.10
N VAL A 69 -5.99 -2.63 14.38
CA VAL A 69 -5.15 -1.55 14.87
C VAL A 69 -3.69 -1.97 14.94
N ASP A 70 -3.43 -3.21 15.39
CA ASP A 70 -2.08 -3.71 15.59
C ASP A 70 -1.37 -3.91 14.24
N ASP A 71 -2.02 -4.47 13.22
CA ASP A 71 -1.39 -4.65 11.89
C ASP A 71 -1.12 -3.31 11.20
N ALA A 72 -2.04 -2.34 11.33
CA ALA A 72 -1.82 -0.99 10.78
C ALA A 72 -0.62 -0.29 11.44
N GLN A 73 -0.36 -0.58 12.71
CA GLN A 73 0.82 -0.12 13.41
C GLN A 73 2.08 -0.90 12.99
N GLU A 74 2.01 -2.23 12.85
CA GLU A 74 3.13 -3.08 12.41
C GLU A 74 3.59 -2.79 10.98
N GLN A 75 2.64 -2.45 10.10
CA GLN A 75 2.92 -2.07 8.72
C GLN A 75 3.30 -0.60 8.55
N GLU A 76 3.30 0.20 9.63
CA GLU A 76 3.63 1.63 9.64
C GLU A 76 2.88 2.44 8.56
N VAL A 77 1.61 2.10 8.35
CA VAL A 77 0.81 2.67 7.27
C VAL A 77 0.58 4.16 7.51
N HIS A 78 0.92 4.97 6.50
CA HIS A 78 0.75 6.41 6.60
C HIS A 78 -0.72 6.81 6.86
N PRO A 79 -1.01 7.71 7.82
CA PRO A 79 -2.38 8.03 8.24
C PRO A 79 -3.33 8.49 7.12
N LEU A 80 -2.81 9.19 6.10
CA LEU A 80 -3.64 9.64 4.97
C LEU A 80 -4.14 8.47 4.12
N ALA A 81 -3.27 7.49 3.84
CA ALA A 81 -3.65 6.32 3.05
C ALA A 81 -4.68 5.46 3.81
N LEU A 82 -4.51 5.34 5.13
CA LEU A 82 -5.46 4.62 5.98
C LEU A 82 -6.85 5.27 5.96
N ARG A 83 -6.94 6.61 5.99
CA ARG A 83 -8.22 7.33 5.92
C ARG A 83 -8.95 7.11 4.60
N GLN A 84 -8.24 7.19 3.48
CA GLN A 84 -8.82 6.98 2.14
C GLN A 84 -9.42 5.57 2.04
N LYS A 85 -8.65 4.57 2.44
CA LYS A 85 -9.12 3.17 2.47
C LYS A 85 -10.36 2.98 3.34
N ILE A 86 -10.43 3.62 4.51
CA ILE A 86 -11.61 3.53 5.38
C ILE A 86 -12.84 4.21 4.74
N GLN A 87 -12.64 5.31 4.00
CA GLN A 87 -13.73 6.03 3.32
C GLN A 87 -14.29 5.30 2.09
N GLU A 88 -13.44 4.56 1.37
CA GLU A 88 -13.83 3.76 0.20
C GLU A 88 -14.74 2.57 0.56
N GLN A 89 -14.84 2.21 1.84
CA GLN A 89 -15.66 1.10 2.30
C GLN A 89 -17.15 1.47 2.44
N PRO A 90 -18.08 0.53 2.16
CA PRO A 90 -19.50 0.77 2.33
C PRO A 90 -19.85 1.04 3.80
N LYS A 91 -20.66 2.09 4.01
CA LYS A 91 -21.15 2.50 5.34
C LYS A 91 -21.86 1.32 6.02
N GLY A 92 -21.39 0.91 7.19
CA GLY A 92 -22.01 -0.14 8.02
C GLY A 92 -21.21 -1.45 8.18
N LYS A 93 -20.16 -1.70 7.39
CA LYS A 93 -19.34 -2.94 7.46
C LYS A 93 -17.98 -2.80 8.16
N LEU A 94 -17.66 -1.65 8.75
CA LEU A 94 -16.33 -1.35 9.32
C LEU A 94 -15.96 -2.18 10.57
N ARG A 95 -16.88 -2.95 11.16
CA ARG A 95 -16.64 -3.72 12.40
C ARG A 95 -16.14 -5.15 12.18
N THR A 96 -16.19 -5.66 10.94
CA THR A 96 -15.94 -7.09 10.67
C THR A 96 -15.11 -7.26 9.41
N MET A 97 -13.88 -6.75 9.40
CA MET A 97 -12.93 -7.04 8.32
C MET A 97 -11.60 -7.48 8.90
N SER A 98 -11.17 -8.69 8.53
CA SER A 98 -9.78 -9.15 8.66
C SER A 98 -8.92 -8.29 7.75
N ILE A 99 -7.82 -7.79 8.30
CA ILE A 99 -6.92 -6.89 7.62
C ILE A 99 -6.18 -7.53 6.45
N SER A 100 -6.04 -8.86 6.41
CA SER A 100 -5.32 -9.53 5.33
C SER A 100 -5.82 -9.06 3.95
N SER A 101 -7.14 -8.98 3.76
CA SER A 101 -7.74 -8.48 2.52
C SER A 101 -7.53 -6.97 2.26
N MET A 102 -7.29 -6.15 3.29
CA MET A 102 -7.07 -4.71 3.18
C MET A 102 -5.61 -4.34 2.84
N PHE A 103 -4.67 -5.25 3.09
CA PHE A 103 -3.23 -4.96 3.07
C PHE A 103 -2.38 -5.89 2.19
N ASP A 104 -2.99 -6.87 1.50
CA ASP A 104 -2.31 -7.75 0.53
C ASP A 104 -1.54 -7.00 -0.59
N ASN A 105 -1.75 -5.69 -0.76
CA ASN A 105 -1.02 -4.85 -1.71
C ASN A 105 -0.25 -3.66 -1.08
N GLN A 106 -0.19 -3.54 0.24
CA GLN A 106 0.73 -2.58 0.87
C GLN A 106 2.06 -3.27 1.18
N GLN A 107 2.87 -3.44 0.13
CA GLN A 107 4.31 -3.59 0.36
C GLN A 107 4.75 -2.38 1.19
N LYS A 108 5.43 -2.64 2.33
CA LYS A 108 6.05 -1.60 3.17
C LYS A 108 6.68 -0.56 2.24
N GLY A 109 6.14 0.66 2.24
CA GLY A 109 6.71 1.77 1.50
C GLY A 109 8.06 2.11 2.10
N GLY A 110 9.11 1.39 1.69
CA GLY A 110 10.44 1.59 2.26
C GLY A 110 11.50 0.54 1.91
N LYS A 111 11.14 -0.70 1.57
CA LYS A 111 12.16 -1.70 1.21
C LYS A 111 11.69 -2.61 0.08
N LYS A 112 12.29 -2.46 -1.10
CA LYS A 112 12.15 -3.43 -2.19
C LYS A 112 12.68 -4.77 -1.66
N THR A 113 11.82 -5.76 -1.52
CA THR A 113 12.22 -7.13 -1.21
C THR A 113 12.46 -7.87 -2.51
N TYR A 114 13.51 -8.68 -2.55
CA TYR A 114 13.86 -9.52 -3.69
C TYR A 114 13.80 -10.97 -3.25
N SER A 115 13.22 -11.84 -4.09
CA SER A 115 13.24 -13.26 -3.80
C SER A 115 14.68 -13.78 -3.80
N THR A 116 15.03 -14.59 -2.81
CA THR A 116 16.29 -15.32 -2.80
C THR A 116 16.24 -16.50 -3.77
N THR A 117 15.06 -17.06 -4.03
CA THR A 117 14.87 -18.15 -4.98
C THR A 117 14.98 -17.66 -6.43
N PRO A 118 15.67 -18.40 -7.32
CA PRO A 118 15.74 -18.05 -8.72
C PRO A 118 14.39 -18.30 -9.41
N HIS A 119 14.05 -17.43 -10.36
CA HIS A 119 12.89 -17.62 -11.21
C HIS A 119 13.00 -18.89 -12.06
N THR A 120 11.85 -19.53 -12.32
CA THR A 120 11.75 -20.57 -13.34
C THR A 120 11.95 -19.95 -14.74
N PRO A 121 12.35 -20.72 -15.77
CA PRO A 121 12.53 -20.16 -17.13
C PRO A 121 11.32 -19.39 -17.66
N THR A 122 10.11 -19.85 -17.35
CA THR A 122 8.85 -19.19 -17.73
C THR A 122 8.68 -17.85 -17.01
N GLN A 123 8.94 -17.82 -15.69
CA GLN A 123 8.90 -16.57 -14.91
C GLN A 123 9.97 -15.59 -15.40
N THR A 124 11.19 -16.06 -15.65
CA THR A 124 12.27 -15.26 -16.21
C THR A 124 11.84 -14.61 -17.52
N ARG A 125 11.30 -15.39 -18.47
CA ARG A 125 10.79 -14.83 -19.75
C ARG A 125 9.74 -13.75 -19.53
N ALA A 126 8.79 -13.97 -18.64
CA ALA A 126 7.74 -13.00 -18.33
C ALA A 126 8.32 -11.70 -17.74
N GLU A 127 9.28 -11.78 -16.81
CA GLU A 127 9.92 -10.60 -16.23
C GLU A 127 10.75 -9.83 -17.26
N TYR A 128 11.48 -10.51 -18.15
CA TYR A 128 12.20 -9.84 -19.24
C TYR A 128 11.25 -9.11 -20.21
N VAL A 129 10.12 -9.73 -20.56
CA VAL A 129 9.08 -9.08 -21.39
C VAL A 129 8.52 -7.86 -20.67
N ARG A 130 8.19 -7.99 -19.38
CA ARG A 130 7.70 -6.88 -18.56
C ARG A 130 8.70 -5.74 -18.50
N TRP A 131 9.98 -6.03 -18.27
CA TRP A 131 11.05 -5.04 -18.23
C TRP A 131 11.20 -4.30 -19.57
N CYS A 132 11.26 -5.02 -20.69
CA CYS A 132 11.38 -4.40 -22.01
C CYS A 132 10.15 -3.58 -22.38
N ALA A 133 8.95 -4.07 -22.09
CA ALA A 133 7.69 -3.40 -22.42
C ALA A 133 7.42 -2.18 -21.53
N LYS A 134 7.75 -2.26 -20.23
CA LYS A 134 7.47 -1.19 -19.26
C LYS A 134 8.49 -0.05 -19.35
N ASP A 135 9.77 -0.39 -19.49
CA ASP A 135 10.85 0.60 -19.44
C ASP A 135 11.41 0.94 -20.83
N GLY A 136 10.81 0.42 -21.91
CA GLY A 136 11.21 0.70 -23.30
C GLY A 136 12.62 0.20 -23.65
N ARG A 137 13.10 -0.86 -23.00
CA ARG A 137 14.48 -1.34 -23.19
C ARG A 137 14.63 -2.11 -24.51
N PRO A 138 15.76 -1.94 -25.23
CA PRO A 138 16.02 -2.72 -26.44
C PRO A 138 16.25 -4.18 -26.09
N PHE A 139 15.66 -5.12 -26.84
CA PHE A 139 15.80 -6.56 -26.59
C PHE A 139 17.26 -7.04 -26.59
N ARG A 140 18.14 -6.35 -27.32
CA ARG A 140 19.57 -6.65 -27.38
C ARG A 140 20.28 -6.45 -26.02
N ALA A 141 19.72 -5.65 -25.12
CA ALA A 141 20.26 -5.43 -23.78
C ALA A 141 20.41 -6.73 -22.98
N VAL A 142 19.57 -7.73 -23.23
CA VAL A 142 19.63 -9.04 -22.56
C VAL A 142 20.93 -9.81 -22.88
N ARG A 143 21.59 -9.48 -24.00
CA ARG A 143 22.87 -10.05 -24.43
C ARG A 143 24.06 -9.14 -24.21
N ASP A 144 23.85 -7.98 -23.61
CA ASP A 144 24.94 -7.06 -23.32
C ASP A 144 25.95 -7.70 -22.35
N ARG A 145 27.25 -7.51 -22.60
CA ARG A 145 28.31 -8.15 -21.82
C ARG A 145 28.31 -7.67 -20.36
N ALA A 146 28.15 -6.37 -20.13
CA ALA A 146 28.12 -5.81 -18.78
C ALA A 146 26.87 -6.28 -18.03
N PHE A 147 25.72 -6.31 -18.70
CA PHE A 147 24.50 -6.88 -18.14
C PHE A 147 24.66 -8.34 -17.72
N LEU A 148 25.20 -9.19 -18.61
CA LEU A 148 25.43 -10.61 -18.32
C LEU A 148 26.40 -10.80 -17.15
N SER A 149 27.44 -9.98 -17.06
CA SER A 149 28.38 -10.00 -15.92
C SER A 149 27.64 -9.73 -14.61
N LEU A 150 26.82 -8.67 -14.55
CA LEU A 150 26.08 -8.30 -13.34
C LEU A 150 25.08 -9.38 -12.92
N ILE A 151 24.28 -9.88 -13.85
CA ILE A 151 23.22 -10.85 -13.52
C ILE A 151 23.77 -12.23 -13.16
N LYS A 152 24.91 -12.64 -13.75
CA LYS A 152 25.53 -13.93 -13.44
C LYS A 152 26.49 -13.88 -12.26
N THR A 153 26.77 -12.70 -11.71
CA THR A 153 27.61 -12.58 -10.50
C THR A 153 26.94 -13.32 -9.33
N GLY A 154 27.66 -14.28 -8.75
CA GLY A 154 27.14 -15.17 -7.70
C GLY A 154 26.12 -16.22 -8.19
N ARG A 155 25.73 -16.23 -9.47
CA ARG A 155 24.79 -17.19 -10.07
C ARG A 155 25.19 -17.57 -11.52
N PRO A 156 26.33 -18.26 -11.76
CA PRO A 156 26.84 -18.53 -13.10
C PRO A 156 25.87 -19.32 -14.01
N HIS A 157 25.11 -20.24 -13.40
CA HIS A 157 24.13 -21.09 -14.08
C HIS A 157 22.76 -20.43 -14.27
N HIS A 158 22.59 -19.14 -13.93
CA HIS A 158 21.32 -18.46 -14.12
C HIS A 158 20.96 -18.42 -15.62
N TRP A 159 19.81 -19.01 -15.95
CA TRP A 159 19.30 -19.07 -17.31
C TRP A 159 18.76 -17.70 -17.73
N ILE A 160 19.21 -17.22 -18.90
CA ILE A 160 18.82 -15.92 -19.46
C ILE A 160 18.26 -16.15 -20.87
N PRO A 161 17.08 -15.58 -21.20
CA PRO A 161 16.48 -15.77 -22.51
C PRO A 161 17.28 -15.07 -23.62
N HIS A 162 17.19 -15.60 -24.83
CA HIS A 162 17.74 -14.95 -26.01
C HIS A 162 16.93 -13.67 -26.36
N PRO A 163 17.55 -12.60 -26.89
CA PRO A 163 16.84 -11.38 -27.32
C PRO A 163 15.66 -11.66 -28.26
N THR A 164 15.82 -12.59 -29.21
CA THR A 164 14.73 -13.00 -30.13
C THR A 164 13.58 -13.70 -29.41
N THR A 165 13.86 -14.44 -28.32
CA THR A 165 12.83 -15.03 -27.47
C THR A 165 12.03 -13.93 -26.78
N VAL A 166 12.71 -12.94 -26.18
CA VAL A 166 12.04 -11.80 -25.53
C VAL A 166 11.21 -11.00 -26.53
N ALA A 167 11.74 -10.74 -27.74
CA ALA A 167 11.00 -10.05 -28.79
C ALA A 167 9.74 -10.82 -29.22
N ARG A 168 9.86 -12.14 -29.43
CA ARG A 168 8.72 -13.00 -29.80
C ARG A 168 7.66 -13.04 -28.71
N ASP A 169 8.07 -13.16 -27.45
CA ASP A 169 7.16 -13.22 -26.31
C ASP A 169 6.47 -11.88 -26.08
N THR A 170 7.19 -10.76 -26.28
CA THR A 170 6.62 -9.41 -26.22
C THR A 170 5.53 -9.23 -27.29
N LYS A 171 5.77 -9.67 -28.52
CA LYS A 171 4.75 -9.65 -29.59
C LYS A 171 3.53 -10.49 -29.22
N LYS A 172 3.73 -11.69 -28.65
CA LYS A 172 2.63 -12.56 -28.19
C LYS A 172 1.83 -11.90 -27.06
N ALA A 173 2.51 -11.30 -26.08
CA ALA A 173 1.88 -10.59 -24.98
C ALA A 173 1.03 -9.41 -25.49
N PHE A 174 1.57 -8.63 -26.44
CA PHE A 174 0.86 -7.53 -27.06
C PHE A 174 -0.40 -7.99 -27.80
N ALA A 175 -0.29 -9.03 -28.65
CA ALA A 175 -1.42 -9.58 -29.38
C ALA A 175 -2.55 -10.05 -28.46
N LYS A 176 -2.21 -10.81 -27.40
CA LYS A 176 -3.20 -11.26 -26.40
C LYS A 176 -3.84 -10.11 -25.65
N THR A 177 -3.05 -9.09 -25.29
CA THR A 177 -3.56 -7.91 -24.58
C THR A 177 -4.53 -7.13 -25.46
N ARG A 178 -4.19 -6.92 -26.73
CA ARG A 178 -5.06 -6.26 -27.72
C ARG A 178 -6.37 -7.02 -27.92
N GLN A 179 -6.34 -8.34 -28.02
CA GLN A 179 -7.54 -9.17 -28.12
C GLN A 179 -8.43 -9.05 -26.88
N ARG A 180 -7.82 -9.05 -25.68
CA ARG A 180 -8.56 -8.90 -24.42
C ARG A 180 -9.24 -7.52 -24.32
N ILE A 181 -8.53 -6.46 -24.69
CA ILE A 181 -9.08 -5.10 -24.73
C ILE A 181 -10.22 -5.02 -25.75
N ALA A 182 -10.04 -5.56 -26.96
CA ALA A 182 -11.09 -5.58 -27.97
C ALA A 182 -12.37 -6.26 -27.45
N LYS A 183 -12.25 -7.40 -26.75
CA LYS A 183 -13.39 -8.08 -26.13
C LYS A 183 -14.07 -7.22 -25.06
N MET A 184 -13.31 -6.51 -24.23
CA MET A 184 -13.85 -5.59 -23.21
C MET A 184 -14.60 -4.41 -23.84
N LEU A 185 -14.07 -3.87 -24.94
CA LEU A 185 -14.70 -2.75 -25.66
C LEU A 185 -15.97 -3.17 -26.42
N GLN A 186 -16.05 -4.40 -26.93
CA GLN A 186 -17.26 -4.91 -27.56
C GLN A 186 -18.41 -5.07 -26.55
N VAL A 187 -18.13 -5.62 -25.37
CA VAL A 187 -19.14 -5.80 -24.30
C VAL A 187 -19.73 -4.48 -23.80
N SER A 188 -19.00 -3.37 -23.93
CA SER A 188 -19.45 -2.05 -23.46
C SER A 188 -20.26 -1.26 -24.49
N LEU A 189 -20.41 -1.76 -25.72
CA LEU A 189 -21.28 -1.19 -26.75
C LEU A 189 -22.68 -1.85 -26.78
N ASP A 190 -22.82 -3.01 -26.14
CA ASP A 190 -24.06 -3.79 -26.07
C ASP A 190 -24.82 -3.60 -24.73
N SER A 191 -24.42 -2.63 -23.90
CA SER A 191 -25.06 -2.25 -22.62
C SER A 191 -25.61 -0.84 -22.67
#